data_AF-A0A959IA60-F1
#
_entry.id   AF-A0A959IA60-F1
#
_cell.length_a   1.000
_cell.length_b   1.000
_cell.length_c   1.000
_cell.angle_alpha   90.00
_cell.angle_beta   90.00
_cell.angle_gamma   90.00
#
_symmetry.space_group_name_H-M   'P 1'
#
loop_
_entity.id
_entity.type
_entity.pdbx_description
1 polymer ?
#
loop_
_entity_poly.entity_id
_entity_poly.type
_entity_poly.pdbx_seq_one_letter_code
_entity_poly.pdbx_strand_id
1 'polypeptide(L)' 'GSRILVVNALHHNPHQTHLNLEEALAFVERVRPEQAYLLHCSHRMGLHAEVSAELPENVFLAYDGLQLKIE' A
#
# COMPACT_ATOMS: atom_id res chain seq x y z
N GLY A 1 -7.61 -8.89 -14.19
CA GLY A 1 -6.70 -8.22 -13.24
C GLY A 1 -6.43 -9.14 -12.06
N SER A 2 -5.82 -8.64 -10.98
CA SER A 2 -5.71 -9.38 -9.71
C SER A 2 -6.84 -8.97 -8.77
N ARG A 3 -7.39 -9.91 -7.99
CA ARG A 3 -8.35 -9.62 -6.92
C ARG A 3 -7.67 -8.87 -5.78
N ILE A 4 -6.54 -9.40 -5.31
CA ILE A 4 -5.71 -8.79 -4.27
C ILE A 4 -4.36 -8.42 -4.88
N LEU A 5 -3.92 -7.18 -4.67
CA LEU A 5 -2.57 -6.72 -5.00
C LEU A 5 -1.79 -6.44 -3.72
N VAL A 6 -0.58 -6.97 -3.60
CA VAL A 6 0.35 -6.61 -2.53
C VAL A 6 1.56 -5.94 -3.17
N VAL A 7 1.87 -4.71 -2.77
CA VAL A 7 2.90 -3.88 -3.41
C VAL A 7 3.66 -3.04 -2.38
N ASN A 8 4.91 -2.67 -2.68
CA ASN A 8 5.70 -1.84 -1.78
C ASN A 8 5.27 -0.37 -1.79
N ALA A 9 5.34 0.29 -0.64
CA ALA A 9 5.30 1.74 -0.48
C ALA A 9 6.21 2.13 0.69
N LEU A 10 7.37 2.72 0.41
CA LEU A 10 8.42 2.91 1.43
C LEU A 10 8.10 4.04 2.42
N HIS A 11 7.65 5.18 1.91
CA HIS A 11 7.26 6.39 2.65
C HIS A 11 6.70 7.43 1.67
N HIS A 12 6.40 8.65 2.12
CA HIS A 12 5.84 9.72 1.29
C HIS A 12 6.80 10.31 0.24
N ASN A 13 8.12 10.34 0.50
CA ASN A 13 9.07 10.98 -0.41
C ASN A 13 9.54 10.03 -1.52
N PRO A 14 9.82 10.53 -2.75
CA PRO A 14 10.41 9.72 -3.81
C PRO A 14 11.68 8.97 -3.39
N HIS A 15 11.85 7.74 -3.88
CA HIS A 15 13.02 6.92 -3.61
C HIS A 15 13.49 6.20 -4.89
N GLN A 16 14.80 6.04 -5.07
CA GLN A 16 15.37 5.54 -6.33
C GLN A 16 15.00 4.07 -6.65
N THR A 17 14.80 3.27 -5.61
CA THR A 17 14.65 1.81 -5.74
C THR A 17 13.31 1.27 -5.24
N HIS A 18 12.49 2.12 -4.63
CA HIS A 18 11.21 1.73 -4.04
C HIS A 18 10.17 2.80 -4.38
N LEU A 19 8.93 2.38 -4.56
CA LEU A 19 7.82 3.31 -4.73
C LEU A 19 7.64 4.10 -3.43
N ASN A 20 7.42 5.41 -3.58
CA ASN A 20 6.82 6.21 -2.53
C ASN A 20 5.30 5.92 -2.46
N LEU A 21 4.61 6.52 -1.49
CA LEU A 21 3.17 6.31 -1.30
C LEU A 21 2.36 6.75 -2.53
N GLU A 22 2.66 7.90 -3.11
CA GLU A 22 1.96 8.45 -4.28
C GLU A 22 2.12 7.56 -5.51
N GLU A 23 3.34 7.10 -5.80
CA GLU A 23 3.67 6.21 -6.90
C GLU A 23 3.02 4.83 -6.74
N ALA A 24 2.97 4.32 -5.50
CA ALA A 24 2.27 3.07 -5.19
C ALA A 24 0.76 3.21 -5.42
N LEU A 25 0.14 4.32 -5.00
CA LEU A 25 -1.27 4.59 -5.24
C LEU A 25 -1.58 4.75 -6.73
N ALA A 26 -0.74 5.48 -7.48
CA ALA A 26 -0.88 5.59 -8.94
C ALA A 26 -0.74 4.22 -9.63
N PHE A 27 0.14 3.35 -9.13
CA PHE A 27 0.26 1.98 -9.62
C PHE A 27 -1.01 1.16 -9.33
N VAL A 28 -1.57 1.26 -8.13
CA VAL A 28 -2.84 0.62 -7.76
C VAL A 28 -3.98 1.11 -8.65
N GLU A 29 -4.10 2.42 -8.87
CA GLU A 29 -5.13 3.02 -9.73
C GLU A 29 -5.04 2.53 -11.18
N ARG A 30 -3.82 2.31 -11.69
CA ARG A 30 -3.59 1.75 -13.02
C ARG A 30 -3.97 0.28 -13.11
N VAL A 31 -3.67 -0.51 -12.08
CA VAL A 31 -3.94 -1.97 -12.05
C VAL A 31 -5.42 -2.27 -11.76
N ARG A 32 -6.09 -1.41 -10.97
CA ARG A 32 -7.47 -1.55 -10.50
C ARG A 32 -7.78 -2.91 -9.86
N PRO A 33 -7.07 -3.30 -8.78
CA PRO A 33 -7.43 -4.49 -8.02
C PRO A 33 -8.69 -4.24 -7.17
N GLU A 34 -9.35 -5.31 -6.72
CA GLU A 34 -10.45 -5.18 -5.75
C GLU A 34 -9.93 -4.69 -4.40
N GLN A 35 -8.76 -5.16 -3.97
CA GLN A 35 -8.07 -4.70 -2.75
C GLN A 35 -6.57 -4.58 -2.99
N ALA A 36 -5.95 -3.55 -2.43
CA ALA A 36 -4.50 -3.37 -2.42
C ALA A 36 -3.94 -3.28 -1.00
N TYR A 37 -2.82 -3.94 -0.75
CA TYR A 37 -2.10 -3.89 0.52
C TYR A 37 -0.69 -3.37 0.30
N LEU A 38 -0.35 -2.28 1.00
CA LEU A 38 0.95 -1.63 0.93
C LEU A 38 1.87 -2.22 2.00
N LEU A 39 3.08 -2.63 1.62
CA LEU A 39 4.09 -3.17 2.53
C LEU A 39 5.47 -2.53 2.34
N HIS A 40 6.45 -2.99 3.11
CA HIS A 40 7.82 -2.46 3.10
C HIS A 40 7.89 -0.97 3.50
N CYS A 41 7.03 -0.55 4.43
CA CYS A 41 7.02 0.80 4.95
C CYS A 41 8.21 1.03 5.89
N SER A 42 8.89 2.16 5.72
CA SER A 42 9.90 2.65 6.66
C SER A 42 9.26 3.42 7.80
N HIS A 43 10.02 3.71 8.86
CA HIS A 43 9.58 4.58 9.95
C HIS A 43 9.17 6.00 9.50
N ARG A 44 9.56 6.41 8.28
CA ARG A 44 9.22 7.73 7.69
C ARG A 44 7.85 7.74 7.01
N MET A 45 7.12 6.62 7.02
CA MET A 45 5.73 6.57 6.57
C MET A 45 4.81 7.29 7.56
N GLY A 46 5.11 7.28 8.86
CA GLY A 46 4.22 7.83 9.89
C GLY A 46 3.47 6.74 10.65
N LEU A 47 2.48 7.14 11.46
CA LEU A 47 1.68 6.21 12.24
C LEU A 47 0.69 5.48 11.34
N HIS A 48 0.62 4.15 11.48
CA HIS A 48 -0.24 3.29 10.66
C HIS A 48 -1.69 3.78 10.63
N ALA A 49 -2.24 4.19 11.78
CA ALA A 49 -3.62 4.68 11.88
C ALA A 49 -3.84 6.01 11.17
N GLU A 50 -2.87 6.94 11.21
CA GLU A 50 -2.97 8.25 10.56
C GLU A 50 -2.93 8.09 9.05
N VAL A 51 -1.94 7.35 8.54
CA VAL A 51 -1.79 7.11 7.10
C VAL A 51 -2.96 6.31 6.56
N SER A 52 -3.43 5.29 7.30
CA SER A 52 -4.58 4.47 6.86
C SER A 52 -5.87 5.27 6.74
N ALA A 53 -6.03 6.37 7.50
CA ALA A 53 -7.20 7.24 7.38
C ALA A 53 -7.19 8.10 6.11
N GLU A 54 -6.03 8.26 5.47
CA GLU A 54 -5.85 9.04 4.24
C GLU A 54 -5.88 8.17 2.97
N LEU A 55 -5.84 6.84 3.12
CA LEU A 55 -5.84 5.91 1.98
C LEU A 55 -7.24 5.79 1.34
N PRO A 56 -7.31 5.53 0.02
CA PRO A 56 -8.56 5.16 -0.64
C PRO A 56 -9.22 3.92 -0.01
N GLU A 57 -10.54 3.80 -0.11
CA GLU A 57 -11.33 2.74 0.56
C GLU A 57 -10.86 1.30 0.29
N ASN A 58 -10.23 1.05 -0.87
CA ASN A 58 -9.75 -0.28 -1.27
C ASN A 58 -8.24 -0.48 -1.06
N VAL A 59 -7.54 0.45 -0.42
CA VAL A 59 -6.10 0.39 -0.17
C VAL A 59 -5.82 0.38 1.33
N PHE A 60 -4.98 -0.54 1.76
CA PHE A 60 -4.71 -0.76 3.18
C PHE A 60 -3.19 -0.81 3.43
N LEU A 61 -2.72 -0.24 4.54
CA LEU A 61 -1.38 -0.55 5.03
C LEU A 61 -1.40 -1.97 5.63
N ALA A 62 -0.52 -2.84 5.13
CA ALA A 62 -0.30 -4.16 5.71
C ALA A 62 0.35 -4.05 7.10
N TYR A 63 0.29 -5.15 7.85
CA TYR A 63 0.92 -5.27 9.16
C TYR A 63 1.42 -6.70 9.37
N ASP A 64 2.35 -6.86 10.32
CA ASP A 64 2.95 -8.14 10.62
C ASP A 64 1.89 -9.13 11.11
N GLY A 65 1.82 -10.29 10.45
CA GLY A 65 0.84 -11.33 10.77
C GLY A 65 -0.53 -11.16 10.08
N LEU A 66 -0.72 -10.15 9.22
CA LEU A 66 -1.92 -10.05 8.38
C LEU A 66 -2.10 -11.32 7.55
N GLN A 67 -3.29 -11.92 7.63
CA GLN A 67 -3.70 -13.08 6.83
C GLN A 67 -4.84 -12.70 5.90
N LEU A 68 -4.70 -13.05 4.63
CA LEU A 68 -5.71 -12.80 3.61
C LEU A 68 -6.30 -14.12 3.16
N LYS A 69 -7.63 -14.24 3.21
CA LYS A 69 -8.34 -15.39 2.66
C LYS A 69 -8.55 -15.15 1.17
N ILE A 70 -8.02 -16.05 0.35
CA ILE A 70 -8.32 -16.11 -1.09
C ILE A 70 -9.37 -17.20 -1.27
N GLU A 71 -10.45 -16.88 -1.98
CA GLU A 71 -11.48 -17.85 -2.41
C GLU A 71 -11.31 -18.15 -3.88
#